data_AF-A0A7J4DU31-F1
#
_entry.id   AF-A0A7J4DU31-F1
#
_cell.length_a   1.000
_cell.length_b   1.000
_cell.length_c   1.000
_cell.angle_alpha   90.00
_cell.angle_beta   90.00
_cell.angle_gamma   90.00
#
_symmetry.space_group_name_H-M   'P 1'
#
loop_
_entity.id
_entity.type
_entity.pdbx_description
1 polymer ?
#
loop_
_entity_poly.entity_id
_entity_poly.type
_entity_poly.pdbx_seq_one_letter_code
_entity_poly.pdbx_strand_id
1 'polypeptide(L)' 'IHNWPLASILKEICEKYNIDLLVVGCQGKYVPKPDVYIGLSKEVKESIDKAVEIILKEIRKNNREG' A
#
# COMPACT_ATOMS: atom_id res chain seq x y z
N ILE A 1 -14.83 5.69 5.73
CA ILE A 1 -14.11 4.73 6.61
C ILE A 1 -14.51 3.36 6.11
N HIS A 2 -13.54 2.49 5.81
CA HIS A 2 -13.86 1.09 5.52
C HIS A 2 -14.23 0.40 6.84
N ASN A 3 -15.30 -0.39 6.85
CA ASN A 3 -15.91 -0.89 8.09
C ASN A 3 -15.15 -2.05 8.75
N TRP A 4 -14.14 -2.62 8.08
CA TRP A 4 -13.36 -3.74 8.58
C TRP A 4 -11.89 -3.34 8.79
N PRO A 5 -11.31 -3.54 9.98
CA PRO A 5 -9.88 -3.41 10.20
C PRO A 5 -9.02 -4.33 9.32
N LEU A 6 -8.32 -3.73 8.35
CA LEU A 6 -7.40 -4.43 7.45
C LEU A 6 -6.29 -5.18 8.22
N ALA A 7 -5.79 -4.61 9.32
CA ALA A 7 -4.71 -5.18 10.12
C ALA A 7 -5.03 -6.60 10.63
N SER A 8 -6.25 -6.83 11.09
CA SER A 8 -6.67 -8.16 11.60
C SER A 8 -6.67 -9.21 10.49
N ILE A 9 -7.15 -8.84 9.30
CA ILE A 9 -7.20 -9.74 8.14
C ILE A 9 -5.79 -10.10 7.66
N LEU A 10 -4.92 -9.09 7.55
CA LEU A 10 -3.54 -9.29 7.11
C LEU A 10 -2.78 -10.21 8.06
N LYS A 11 -2.96 -10.03 9.38
CA LYS A 11 -2.35 -10.89 10.39
C LYS A 11 -2.77 -12.35 10.23
N GLU A 12 -4.07 -12.61 10.11
CA GLU A 12 -4.60 -13.98 9.94
C GLU A 12 -4.00 -14.66 8.70
N ILE A 13 -3.92 -13.96 7.58
CA ILE A 13 -3.36 -14.51 6.33
C ILE A 13 -1.87 -14.86 6.50
N CYS A 14 -1.08 -13.98 7.11
CA CYS A 14 0.35 -14.23 7.34
C CYS A 14 0.56 -15.46 8.22
N GLU A 15 -0.18 -15.55 9.34
CA GLU A 15 -0.06 -16.65 10.31
C GLU A 15 -0.55 -17.98 9.73
N LYS A 16 -1.67 -17.98 8.98
CA LYS A 16 -2.28 -19.19 8.45
C LYS A 16 -1.52 -19.80 7.28
N TYR A 17 -0.93 -18.96 6.43
CA TYR A 17 -0.30 -19.41 5.18
C TYR A 17 1.21 -19.23 5.15
N ASN A 18 1.82 -18.74 6.24
CA ASN A 18 3.26 -18.44 6.33
C ASN A 18 3.73 -17.56 5.16
N ILE A 19 3.03 -16.44 4.96
CA ILE A 19 3.28 -15.48 3.89
C ILE A 19 4.02 -14.26 4.46
N ASP A 20 5.13 -13.88 3.82
CA ASP A 20 5.79 -12.60 4.08
C ASP A 20 5.00 -11.44 3.46
N LEU A 21 4.67 -10.44 4.28
CA LEU A 21 3.81 -9.33 3.90
C LEU A 21 4.55 -7.99 4.00
N LEU A 22 4.47 -7.22 2.92
CA LEU A 22 4.90 -5.82 2.86
C LEU A 22 3.71 -4.91 2.54
N VAL A 23 3.53 -3.85 3.33
CA VAL A 23 2.52 -2.80 3.05
C VAL A 23 3.24 -1.51 2.68
N VAL A 24 3.00 -1.01 1.47
CA VAL A 24 3.50 0.29 1.00
C VAL A 24 2.37 1.31 1.06
N GLY A 25 2.38 2.16 2.09
CA GLY A 25 1.38 3.21 2.30
C GLY A 25 1.81 4.55 1.70
N CYS A 26 0.82 5.34 1.25
CA CYS A 26 1.01 6.74 0.89
C CYS A 26 0.02 7.61 1.67
N GLN A 27 0.52 8.66 2.33
CA GLN A 27 -0.33 9.61 3.02
C GLN A 27 -1.11 10.46 2.01
N GLY A 28 -2.43 10.42 2.09
CA GLY A 28 -3.28 11.33 1.32
C GLY A 28 -3.15 12.77 1.84
N LYS A 29 -3.08 13.75 0.93
CA LYS A 29 -3.05 15.18 1.29
C LYS A 29 -4.40 15.67 1.80
N TYR A 30 -5.48 15.27 1.15
CA TYR A 30 -6.85 15.55 1.56
C TYR A 30 -7.76 14.40 1.14
N VAL A 31 -8.79 14.15 1.94
CA VAL A 31 -9.89 13.25 1.60
C VAL A 31 -11.12 14.13 1.40
N PRO A 32 -11.56 14.39 0.16
CA PRO A 32 -12.63 15.33 -0.13
C PRO A 32 -13.93 14.93 0.59
N LYS A 33 -14.52 15.86 1.35
CA LYS A 33 -15.87 15.78 1.93
C LYS A 33 -16.45 17.19 2.10
N PRO A 34 -17.72 17.45 1.75
CA PRO A 34 -18.70 16.55 1.13
C PRO A 34 -18.50 16.38 -0.39
N ASP A 35 -17.84 17.34 -1.05
CA ASP A 35 -17.65 17.35 -2.49
C ASP A 35 -16.59 16.34 -2.90
N VAL A 36 -16.93 15.47 -3.85
CA VAL A 36 -16.00 14.48 -4.41
C VAL A 36 -15.12 15.16 -5.44
N TYR A 37 -13.81 15.16 -5.20
CA TYR A 37 -12.83 15.55 -6.20
C TYR A 37 -12.29 14.30 -6.92
N ILE A 38 -12.36 14.29 -8.25
CA ILE A 38 -11.80 13.20 -9.06
C ILE A 38 -10.31 13.47 -9.29
N GLY A 39 -9.48 12.49 -8.95
CA GLY A 39 -8.04 12.52 -9.18
C GLY A 39 -7.21 12.67 -7.91
N LEU A 40 -5.90 12.69 -8.09
CA LEU A 40 -4.92 12.75 -7.01
C LEU A 40 -4.40 14.17 -6.84
N SER A 41 -4.12 14.58 -5.60
CA SER A 41 -3.28 15.75 -5.35
C SER A 41 -1.91 15.55 -5.98
N LYS A 42 -1.24 16.64 -6.36
CA LYS A 42 0.10 16.63 -6.96
C LYS A 42 1.09 15.76 -6.15
N GLU A 43 1.11 15.92 -4.84
CA GLU A 43 2.02 15.21 -3.92
C GLU A 43 1.80 13.70 -3.94
N VAL A 44 0.54 13.27 -3.91
CA VAL A 44 0.19 11.84 -4.01
C VAL A 44 0.55 11.30 -5.40
N LYS A 45 0.27 12.05 -6.47
CA LYS A 45 0.64 11.65 -7.84
C LYS A 45 2.15 11.46 -8.00
N GLU A 46 2.96 12.36 -7.45
CA GLU A 46 4.42 12.31 -7.49
C GLU A 46 5.01 11.18 -6.62
N SER A 47 4.24 10.62 -5.68
CA SER A 47 4.67 9.48 -4.86
C SER A 47 4.53 8.12 -5.55
N ILE A 48 3.77 8.04 -6.65
CA ILE A 48 3.46 6.77 -7.32
C ILE A 48 4.74 6.05 -7.77
N ASP A 49 5.64 6.75 -8.45
CA ASP A 49 6.88 6.14 -8.97
C ASP A 49 7.75 5.59 -7.84
N LYS A 50 7.79 6.29 -6.70
CA LYS A 50 8.52 5.83 -5.50
C LYS A 50 7.90 4.55 -4.91
N ALA A 51 6.57 4.47 -4.86
CA ALA A 51 5.88 3.27 -4.39
C ALA A 51 6.16 2.08 -5.31
N VAL A 52 6.14 2.30 -6.63
CA VAL A 52 6.49 1.27 -7.63
C VAL A 52 7.95 0.83 -7.45
N GLU A 53 8.88 1.75 -7.23
CA GLU A 53 10.28 1.43 -7.00
C GLU A 53 10.49 0.54 -5.76
N ILE A 54 9.80 0.84 -4.65
CA ILE A 54 9.84 0.03 -3.42
C ILE A 54 9.37 -1.40 -3.71
N ILE A 55 8.25 -1.55 -4.42
CA ILE A 55 7.69 -2.86 -4.79
C ILE A 55 8.66 -3.65 -5.67
N LEU A 56 9.18 -3.01 -6.72
CA LEU A 56 10.12 -3.65 -7.65
C LEU A 56 11.42 -4.05 -6.96
N LYS A 57 11.91 -3.24 -6.01
CA LYS A 57 13.09 -3.54 -5.22
C LYS A 57 12.88 -4.80 -4.38
N GLU A 58 11.73 -4.92 -3.71
CA GLU A 58 11.46 -6.09 -2.86
C GLU A 58 11.30 -7.38 -3.68
N ILE A 59 10.59 -7.32 -4.80
CA ILE A 59 10.45 -8.46 -5.72
C ILE A 59 11.83 -8.92 -6.22
N ARG A 60 12.69 -7.97 -6.62
CA ARG A 60 14.04 -8.29 -7.12
C ARG A 60 14.94 -8.86 -6.04
N LYS A 61 14.80 -8.42 -4.79
CA LYS A 61 15.54 -8.98 -3.65
C LYS A 61 15.14 -10.43 -3.42
N ASN A 62 13.84 -10.71 -3.36
CA ASN A 62 13.32 -12.07 -3.16
C ASN A 62 13.77 -13.04 -4.27
N ASN A 63 13.83 -12.58 -5.53
CA ASN A 63 14.31 -13.40 -6.65
C ASN A 63 15.82 -13.72 -6.62
N ARG A 64 16.62 -13.07 -5.75
CA ARG A 64 18.06 -13.31 -5.61
C ARG A 64 18.42 -14.19 -4.42
N GLU A 65 17.50 -14.36 -3.48
CA GLU A 65 17.69 -15.13 -2.24
C GLU A 65 17.06 -16.54 -2.33
N GLY A 66 16.34 -16.85 -3.42
CA GLY A 66 15.73 -18.16 -3.71
C GLY A 66 16.53 -19.04 -4.67
#